data_AF-A0AAV4EU11-F1
#
_entry.id   AF-A0AAV4EU11-F1
#
_cell.length_a   1.000
_cell.length_b   1.000
_cell.length_c   1.000
_cell.angle_alpha   90.00
_cell.angle_beta   90.00
_cell.angle_gamma   90.00
#
_symmetry.space_group_name_H-M   'P 1'
#
loop_
_entity.id
_entity.type
_entity.pdbx_description
1 polymer ?
#
loop_
_entity_poly.entity_id
_entity_poly.type
_entity_poly.pdbx_seq_one_letter_code
_entity_poly.pdbx_strand_id
1 'polypeptide(L)'
;MDVPISGPILIEKGEQLAQELGHTDCKLSGGWLDRFKQRHGIVFKTMSGEAASAKGIDTSEWEDTLQKILADYSPRDIFNANETGLFYKCLPSKSLTFQGQACSGQKAPKERVSLLCAANMDGSKKLPLLMIGKFGQPRCFKGINTLPVTYRHNKKA
;
A
#
# COMPACT_ATOMS: atom_id res chain seq x y z
N MET A 1 -2.71 15.19 14.91
CA MET A 1 -2.45 14.18 13.86
C MET A 1 -1.01 13.76 14.04
N ASP A 2 -0.72 12.50 14.32
CA ASP A 2 0.67 12.04 14.46
C ASP A 2 1.15 11.58 13.09
N VAL A 3 1.95 12.42 12.44
CA VAL A 3 2.51 12.13 11.12
C VAL A 3 3.65 11.12 11.30
N PRO A 4 3.69 9.99 10.55
CA PRO A 4 4.79 9.04 10.63
C PRO A 4 6.10 9.73 10.23
N ILE A 5 7.08 9.70 11.14
CA ILE A 5 8.36 10.35 10.93
C ILE A 5 9.25 9.41 10.12
N SER A 6 9.63 9.84 8.92
CA SER A 6 10.53 9.11 8.02
C SER A 6 11.97 9.62 8.14
N GLY A 7 12.93 8.85 7.62
CA GLY A 7 14.34 9.26 7.56
C GLY A 7 14.56 10.60 6.86
N PRO A 8 13.97 10.84 5.67
CA PRO A 8 14.05 12.14 5.00
C PRO A 8 13.52 13.31 5.84
N ILE A 9 12.43 13.12 6.59
CA ILE A 9 11.86 14.17 7.46
C ILE A 9 12.86 14.55 8.58
N LEU A 10 13.58 13.58 9.14
CA LEU A 10 14.63 13.88 10.14
C LEU A 10 15.83 14.61 9.55
N ILE A 11 16.24 14.26 8.33
CA ILE A 11 17.32 14.95 7.62
C ILE A 11 16.91 16.40 7.37
N GLU A 12 15.74 16.63 6.77
CA GLU A 12 15.24 17.98 6.47
C GLU A 12 15.10 18.81 7.75
N LYS A 13 14.57 18.23 8.83
CA LYS A 13 14.44 18.96 10.09
C LYS A 13 15.80 19.26 10.73
N GLY A 14 16.77 18.37 10.61
CA GLY A 14 18.13 18.59 11.08
C GLY A 14 18.85 19.70 10.30
N GLU A 15 18.66 19.76 8.98
CA GLU A 15 19.20 20.83 8.13
C GLU A 15 18.57 22.19 8.43
N GLN A 16 17.24 22.23 8.65
CA GLN A 16 16.55 23.45 9.10
C GLN A 16 17.12 23.99 10.42
N LEU A 17 17.31 23.11 11.42
CA LEU A 17 17.88 23.52 12.70
C LEU A 17 19.34 23.97 12.55
N ALA A 18 20.12 23.34 11.67
CA ALA A 18 21.48 23.78 11.37
C ALA A 18 21.49 25.19 10.76
N GLN A 19 20.55 25.49 9.87
CA GLN A 19 20.39 26.82 9.28
C GLN A 19 20.00 27.87 10.33
N GLU A 20 19.04 27.56 11.22
CA GLU A 20 18.63 28.43 12.34
C GLU A 20 19.80 28.74 13.29
N LEU A 21 20.74 27.80 13.42
CA LEU A 21 21.96 27.94 14.23
C LEU A 21 23.12 28.61 13.47
N GLY A 22 22.91 29.07 12.23
CA GLY A 22 23.91 29.79 11.42
C GLY A 22 24.80 28.89 10.56
N HIS A 23 24.50 27.60 10.44
CA HIS A 23 25.21 26.66 9.58
C HIS A 23 24.43 26.41 8.27
N THR A 24 24.49 27.39 7.35
CA THR A 24 23.69 27.41 6.12
C THR A 24 24.06 26.35 5.08
N ASP A 25 25.28 25.81 5.14
CA ASP A 25 25.78 24.81 4.18
C ASP A 25 25.74 23.37 4.71
N CYS A 26 25.07 23.15 5.84
CA CYS A 26 24.99 21.83 6.46
C CYS A 26 24.06 20.92 5.66
N LYS A 27 24.63 19.87 5.04
CA LYS A 27 23.87 18.79 4.39
C LYS A 27 24.02 17.49 5.16
N LEU A 28 22.92 16.94 5.63
CA LEU A 28 22.91 15.71 6.41
C LEU A 28 22.78 14.50 5.50
N SER A 29 23.79 13.64 5.52
CA SER A 29 23.83 12.44 4.67
C SER A 29 23.04 11.27 5.26
N GLY A 30 22.76 10.25 4.44
CA GLY A 30 22.22 8.97 4.92
C GLY A 30 23.10 8.34 6.02
N GLY A 31 24.42 8.46 5.90
CA GLY A 31 25.35 7.95 6.91
C GLY A 31 25.28 8.69 8.25
N TRP A 32 25.00 10.00 8.24
CA TRP A 32 24.69 10.74 9.47
C TRP A 32 23.41 10.22 10.11
N LEU A 33 22.35 10.03 9.31
CA LEU A 33 21.06 9.55 9.79
C LEU A 33 21.18 8.15 10.43
N ASP A 34 21.96 7.26 9.85
CA ASP A 34 22.17 5.91 10.39
C ASP A 34 22.91 5.94 11.73
N ARG A 35 23.97 6.76 11.85
CA ARG A 35 24.69 6.95 13.12
C ARG A 35 23.83 7.64 14.18
N PHE A 36 23.02 8.62 13.77
CA PHE A 36 22.08 9.30 14.66
C PHE A 36 21.04 8.33 15.22
N LYS A 37 20.44 7.50 14.35
CA LYS A 37 19.52 6.45 14.76
C LYS A 37 20.17 5.47 15.73
N GLN A 38 21.37 4.99 15.42
CA GLN A 38 22.09 4.06 16.28
C GLN A 38 22.42 4.67 17.65
N ARG A 39 22.90 5.92 17.67
CA ARG A 39 23.27 6.64 18.91
C ARG A 39 22.08 6.87 19.83
N HIS A 40 20.91 7.17 19.26
CA HIS A 40 19.70 7.50 20.03
C HIS A 40 18.70 6.34 20.12
N GLY A 41 19.09 5.13 19.70
CA GLY A 41 18.22 3.95 19.75
C GLY A 41 16.94 4.12 18.91
N ILE A 42 17.00 4.82 17.78
CA ILE A 42 15.85 5.02 16.91
C ILE A 42 15.77 3.85 15.94
N VAL A 43 14.68 3.10 15.99
CA VAL A 43 14.47 1.91 15.15
C VAL A 43 13.27 2.08 14.22
N PHE A 44 13.34 1.43 13.05
CA PHE A 44 12.27 1.40 12.07
C PHE A 44 11.43 0.14 12.29
N LYS A 45 10.23 0.30 12.86
CA LYS A 45 9.32 -0.82 13.13
C LYS A 45 8.18 -0.84 12.11
N THR A 46 7.81 -2.05 11.67
CA THR A 46 6.61 -2.29 10.88
C THR A 46 5.43 -2.48 11.82
N MET A 47 4.43 -1.61 11.75
CA MET A 47 3.17 -1.81 12.45
C MET A 47 2.33 -2.79 11.62
N SER A 48 2.41 -4.10 11.93
CA SER A 48 1.56 -5.13 11.29
C SER A 48 0.45 -5.56 12.23
N GLY A 49 -0.79 -5.60 11.73
CA GLY A 49 -1.99 -5.95 12.48
C GLY A 49 -2.64 -7.29 12.08
N GLU A 50 -2.05 -8.06 11.16
CA GLU A 50 -2.63 -9.33 10.71
C GLU A 50 -1.56 -10.43 10.67
N ALA A 51 -1.68 -11.39 11.58
CA ALA A 51 -1.01 -12.67 11.49
C ALA A 51 -1.84 -13.57 10.55
N ALA A 52 -1.26 -14.00 9.44
CA ALA A 52 -1.90 -14.84 8.44
C ALA A 52 -2.38 -16.15 9.06
N SER A 53 -3.70 -16.29 9.22
CA SER A 53 -4.37 -17.55 9.53
C SER A 53 -5.00 -18.09 8.25
N ALA A 54 -4.22 -18.82 7.47
CA ALA A 54 -4.74 -19.72 6.46
C ALA A 54 -4.22 -21.12 6.80
N LYS A 55 -5.10 -21.99 7.30
CA LYS A 55 -4.80 -23.42 7.43
C LYS A 55 -4.64 -23.98 6.01
N GLY A 56 -3.57 -24.73 5.78
CA GLY A 56 -3.35 -25.46 4.53
C GLY A 56 -4.47 -26.47 4.34
N ILE A 57 -5.43 -26.12 3.47
CA ILE A 57 -6.39 -27.07 2.92
C ILE A 57 -5.63 -27.79 1.80
N ASP A 58 -5.64 -29.12 1.83
CA ASP A 58 -5.09 -29.94 0.75
C ASP A 58 -5.93 -29.67 -0.51
N THR A 59 -5.29 -29.11 -1.53
CA THR A 59 -5.91 -28.67 -2.79
C THR A 59 -5.43 -29.48 -3.98
N SER A 60 -4.65 -30.54 -3.74
CA SER A 60 -4.01 -31.37 -4.78
C SER A 60 -5.02 -31.93 -5.80
N GLU A 61 -6.16 -32.47 -5.36
CA GLU A 61 -7.20 -32.98 -6.28
C GLU A 61 -7.83 -31.90 -7.17
N TRP A 62 -7.92 -30.66 -6.65
CA TRP A 62 -8.47 -29.53 -7.40
C TRP A 62 -7.48 -29.02 -8.45
N GLU A 63 -6.18 -29.04 -8.16
CA GLU A 63 -5.14 -28.63 -9.11
C GLU A 63 -5.14 -29.50 -10.38
N ASP A 64 -5.22 -30.82 -10.23
CA ASP A 64 -5.29 -31.75 -11.36
C ASP A 64 -6.55 -31.55 -12.21
N THR A 65 -7.68 -31.29 -11.55
CA THR A 65 -8.95 -31.03 -12.22
C THR A 65 -8.89 -29.71 -13.01
N LEU A 66 -8.33 -28.66 -12.41
CA LEU A 66 -8.18 -27.37 -13.06
C LEU A 66 -7.27 -27.46 -14.28
N GLN A 67 -6.14 -28.18 -14.20
CA GLN A 67 -5.24 -28.35 -15.34
C GLN A 67 -5.93 -29.02 -16.54
N LYS A 68 -6.78 -30.03 -16.29
CA LYS A 68 -7.55 -30.70 -17.36
C LYS A 68 -8.53 -29.74 -18.04
N ILE A 69 -9.21 -28.89 -17.27
CA ILE A 69 -10.13 -27.88 -17.82
C ILE A 69 -9.37 -26.83 -18.63
N LEU A 70 -8.22 -26.36 -18.12
CA LEU A 70 -7.43 -25.32 -18.78
C LEU A 70 -6.75 -25.82 -20.07
N ALA A 71 -6.51 -27.12 -20.21
CA ALA A 71 -5.89 -27.71 -21.40
C ALA A 71 -6.68 -27.48 -22.70
N ASP A 72 -7.99 -27.28 -22.61
CA ASP A 72 -8.86 -26.98 -23.76
C ASP A 72 -8.76 -25.52 -24.24
N TYR A 73 -8.07 -24.65 -23.50
CA TYR A 73 -7.96 -23.22 -23.78
C TYR A 73 -6.54 -22.82 -24.12
N SER A 74 -6.40 -21.89 -25.07
CA SER A 74 -5.10 -21.27 -25.33
C SER A 74 -4.70 -20.36 -24.16
N PRO A 75 -3.40 -20.20 -23.83
CA PRO A 75 -2.95 -19.27 -22.79
C PRO A 75 -3.47 -17.83 -22.94
N ARG A 76 -3.75 -17.40 -24.18
CA ARG A 76 -4.32 -16.06 -24.45
C ARG A 76 -5.77 -15.89 -23.96
N ASP A 77 -6.50 -17.00 -23.83
CA ASP A 77 -7.93 -17.06 -23.48
C ASP A 77 -8.15 -17.43 -22.01
N ILE A 78 -7.08 -17.80 -21.28
CA ILE A 78 -7.13 -18.07 -19.85
C ILE A 78 -6.88 -16.76 -19.11
N PHE A 79 -7.90 -16.21 -18.46
CA PHE A 79 -7.79 -14.99 -17.66
C PHE A 79 -7.81 -15.29 -16.17
N ASN A 80 -6.94 -14.60 -15.43
CA ASN A 80 -7.05 -14.48 -13.98
C ASN A 80 -7.55 -13.08 -13.63
N ALA A 81 -8.45 -12.99 -12.66
CA ALA A 81 -8.97 -11.73 -12.14
C ALA A 81 -8.86 -11.72 -10.62
N ASN A 82 -8.35 -10.63 -10.05
CA ASN A 82 -8.26 -10.47 -8.61
C ASN A 82 -8.64 -9.05 -8.17
N GLU A 83 -9.28 -8.95 -7.01
CA GLU A 83 -9.63 -7.68 -6.37
C GLU A 83 -8.53 -7.28 -5.38
N THR A 84 -8.09 -6.02 -5.45
CA THR A 84 -7.15 -5.44 -4.50
C THR A 84 -7.68 -4.14 -3.91
N GLY A 85 -7.40 -3.89 -2.63
CA GLY A 85 -7.78 -2.66 -1.95
C GLY A 85 -6.73 -1.57 -2.14
N LEU A 86 -7.10 -0.45 -2.76
CA LEU A 86 -6.29 0.76 -2.83
C LEU A 86 -6.64 1.69 -1.66
N PHE A 87 -5.74 1.77 -0.68
CA PHE A 87 -5.89 2.63 0.47
C PHE A 87 -5.27 4.01 0.23
N TYR A 88 -6.02 4.88 -0.44
CA TYR A 88 -5.53 6.19 -0.89
C TYR A 88 -5.35 7.22 0.23
N LYS A 89 -5.90 6.97 1.44
CA LYS A 89 -5.68 7.82 2.63
C LYS A 89 -4.71 7.20 3.65
N CYS A 90 -4.26 5.96 3.44
CA CYS A 90 -3.34 5.33 4.37
C CYS A 90 -1.98 6.01 4.31
N LEU A 91 -1.51 6.50 5.46
CA LEU A 91 -0.13 6.91 5.65
C LEU A 91 0.76 5.67 5.84
N PRO A 92 2.08 5.77 5.57
CA PRO A 92 3.02 4.69 5.85
C PRO A 92 2.90 4.20 7.29
N SER A 93 2.77 2.89 7.48
CA SER A 93 2.64 2.23 8.79
C SER A 93 3.95 2.18 9.59
N LYS A 94 4.97 2.91 9.16
CA LYS A 94 6.32 2.87 9.72
C LYS A 94 6.68 4.26 10.18
N SER A 95 6.90 4.40 11.49
CA SER A 95 7.41 5.61 12.11
C SER A 95 8.70 5.29 12.85
N LEU A 96 9.57 6.28 12.98
CA LEU A 96 10.77 6.20 13.80
C LEU A 96 10.38 6.34 15.27
N THR A 97 10.78 5.38 16.09
CA THR A 97 10.43 5.31 17.52
C THR A 97 11.66 5.06 18.36
N PHE A 98 11.71 5.61 19.58
CA PHE A 98 12.77 5.29 20.53
C PHE A 98 12.71 3.81 20.98
N GLN A 99 13.87 3.21 21.17
CA GLN A 99 14.02 1.85 21.66
C GLN A 99 13.39 1.71 23.05
N GLY A 100 12.54 0.70 23.24
CA GLY A 100 11.83 0.46 24.49
C GLY A 100 10.49 1.20 24.64
N GLN A 101 10.15 2.16 23.78
CA GLN A 101 8.82 2.77 23.80
C GLN A 101 7.79 1.91 23.07
N ALA A 102 6.63 1.72 23.70
CA ALA A 102 5.44 1.21 23.04
C ALA A 102 4.91 2.28 22.07
N CYS A 103 4.86 1.95 20.79
CA CYS A 103 4.29 2.84 19.79
C CYS A 103 2.83 2.45 19.58
N SER A 104 1.89 3.24 20.11
CA SER A 104 0.48 3.06 19.82
C SER A 104 0.19 3.58 18.42
N GLY A 105 0.04 2.66 17.46
CA GLY A 105 -0.34 3.03 16.10
C GLY A 105 -1.72 3.68 16.09
N GLN A 106 -1.85 4.85 15.48
CA GLN A 106 -3.17 5.37 15.13
C GLN A 106 -3.83 4.38 14.17
N LYS A 107 -5.12 4.09 14.38
CA LYS A 107 -5.90 3.23 13.50
C LYS A 107 -5.85 3.83 12.10
N ALA A 108 -5.14 3.18 11.18
CA ALA A 108 -5.00 3.67 9.81
C ALA A 108 -6.39 3.88 9.21
N PRO A 109 -6.61 4.99 8.48
CA PRO A 109 -7.89 5.24 7.83
C PRO A 109 -8.17 4.07 6.87
N LYS A 110 -9.21 3.28 7.18
CA LYS A 110 -9.60 2.12 6.38
C LYS A 110 -10.33 2.51 5.08
N GLU A 111 -10.32 3.79 4.73
CA GLU A 111 -10.89 4.26 3.47
C GLU A 111 -10.08 3.70 2.32
N ARG A 112 -10.74 2.87 1.53
CA ARG A 112 -10.19 2.23 0.34
C ARG A 112 -11.17 2.32 -0.81
N VAL A 113 -10.66 2.20 -2.01
CA VAL A 113 -11.43 1.78 -3.17
C VAL A 113 -10.92 0.41 -3.59
N SER A 114 -11.81 -0.45 -4.05
CA SER A 114 -11.42 -1.74 -4.59
C SER A 114 -11.12 -1.61 -6.08
N LEU A 115 -10.08 -2.29 -6.53
CA LEU A 115 -9.70 -2.39 -7.93
C LEU A 115 -9.79 -3.85 -8.34
N LEU A 116 -10.62 -4.17 -9.33
CA LEU A 116 -10.60 -5.46 -10.00
C LEU A 116 -9.64 -5.36 -11.18
N CYS A 117 -8.59 -6.17 -11.11
CA CYS A 117 -7.58 -6.31 -12.15
C CYS A 117 -7.75 -7.66 -12.83
N ALA A 118 -7.62 -7.72 -14.15
CA ALA A 118 -7.64 -8.99 -14.88
C ALA A 118 -6.66 -8.97 -16.06
N ALA A 119 -5.97 -10.10 -16.25
CA ALA A 119 -5.03 -10.30 -17.35
C ALA A 119 -5.03 -11.76 -17.79
N ASN A 120 -4.66 -12.02 -19.04
CA ASN A 120 -4.51 -13.38 -19.54
C ASN A 120 -3.17 -14.01 -19.13
N MET A 121 -3.12 -15.33 -19.22
CA MET A 121 -2.00 -16.15 -18.75
C MET A 121 -0.69 -15.84 -19.49
N ASP A 122 -0.76 -15.53 -20.79
CA ASP A 122 0.43 -15.15 -21.59
C ASP A 122 0.84 -13.67 -21.43
N GLY A 123 0.04 -12.86 -20.71
CA GLY A 123 0.30 -11.46 -20.45
C GLY A 123 0.09 -10.51 -21.63
N SER A 124 -0.38 -11.00 -22.79
CA SER A 124 -0.60 -10.19 -23.98
C SER A 124 -1.77 -9.21 -23.85
N LYS A 125 -2.73 -9.49 -22.97
CA LYS A 125 -3.94 -8.69 -22.78
C LYS A 125 -4.23 -8.42 -21.30
N LYS A 126 -4.39 -7.14 -20.99
CA LYS A 126 -4.91 -6.66 -19.70
C LYS A 126 -6.29 -6.06 -19.93
N LEU A 127 -7.27 -6.47 -19.13
CA LEU A 127 -8.60 -5.87 -19.20
C LEU A 127 -8.59 -4.48 -18.52
N PRO A 128 -9.48 -3.56 -18.93
CA PRO A 128 -9.63 -2.28 -18.26
C PRO A 128 -9.90 -2.46 -16.77
N LEU A 129 -9.27 -1.62 -15.94
CA LEU A 129 -9.51 -1.64 -14.51
C LEU A 129 -10.98 -1.31 -14.21
N LEU A 130 -11.54 -2.04 -13.25
CA LEU A 130 -12.83 -1.73 -12.67
C LEU A 130 -12.62 -1.21 -11.24
N MET A 131 -12.97 0.04 -11.02
CA MET A 131 -12.93 0.67 -9.70
C MET A 131 -14.29 0.53 -9.02
N ILE A 132 -14.28 0.01 -7.79
CA ILE A 132 -15.47 -0.18 -6.97
C ILE A 132 -15.32 0.67 -5.70
N GLY A 133 -16.24 1.61 -5.52
CA GLY A 133 -16.31 2.41 -4.30
C GLY A 133 -17.62 2.23 -3.53
N LYS A 134 -17.69 2.85 -2.35
CA LYS A 134 -18.86 2.76 -1.47
C LYS A 134 -20.10 3.50 -1.99
N PHE A 135 -19.90 4.66 -2.61
CA PHE A 135 -20.97 5.60 -2.97
C PHE A 135 -21.20 5.62 -4.48
N GLY A 136 -22.45 5.65 -4.93
CA GLY A 136 -22.78 5.76 -6.37
C GLY A 136 -22.25 7.03 -7.02
N GLN A 137 -22.34 8.16 -6.30
CA GLN A 137 -21.79 9.45 -6.71
C GLN A 137 -20.97 10.03 -5.55
N PRO A 138 -19.66 9.71 -5.49
CA PRO A 138 -18.75 10.36 -4.57
C PRO A 138 -18.75 11.88 -4.76
N ARG A 139 -18.59 12.64 -3.67
CA ARG A 139 -18.52 14.12 -3.75
C ARG A 139 -17.39 14.61 -4.65
N CYS A 140 -16.29 13.87 -4.74
CA CYS A 140 -15.16 14.20 -5.63
C CYS A 140 -15.48 14.04 -7.13
N PHE A 141 -16.59 13.40 -7.51
CA PHE A 141 -17.02 13.29 -8.90
C PHE A 141 -17.95 14.44 -9.33
N LYS A 142 -18.26 15.39 -8.44
CA LYS A 142 -19.10 16.53 -8.77
C LYS A 142 -18.42 17.36 -9.88
N GLY A 143 -19.09 17.48 -11.03
CA GLY A 143 -18.57 18.20 -12.19
C GLY A 143 -17.63 17.39 -13.09
N ILE A 144 -17.43 16.09 -12.80
CA ILE A 144 -16.65 15.18 -13.65
C ILE A 144 -17.62 14.38 -14.52
N ASN A 145 -17.56 14.59 -15.83
CA ASN A 145 -18.44 13.93 -16.80
C ASN A 145 -17.86 12.63 -17.35
N THR A 146 -16.53 12.48 -17.33
CA THR A 146 -15.83 11.31 -17.87
C THR A 146 -14.72 10.88 -16.91
N LEU A 147 -14.68 9.59 -16.59
CA LEU A 147 -13.61 8.99 -15.79
C LEU A 147 -12.71 8.14 -16.70
N PRO A 148 -11.39 8.08 -16.44
CA PRO A 148 -10.46 7.24 -17.20
C PRO A 148 -10.64 5.74 -16.88
N VAL A 149 -11.45 5.41 -15.87
CA VAL A 149 -11.67 4.05 -15.38
C VAL A 149 -13.17 3.81 -15.23
N THR A 150 -13.58 2.56 -15.44
CA THR A 150 -14.97 2.17 -15.18
C THR A 150 -15.20 2.21 -13.67
N TYR A 151 -16.16 3.02 -13.23
CA TYR A 151 -16.57 3.09 -11.83
C TYR A 151 -17.88 2.34 -11.58
N ARG A 152 -17.92 1.57 -10.51
CA ARG A 152 -19.12 0.95 -9.95
C ARG A 152 -19.18 1.22 -8.45
N HIS A 153 -20.37 1.07 -7.87
CA HIS A 153 -20.57 1.24 -6.45
C HIS A 153 -21.15 0.00 -5.81
N ASN A 154 -20.70 -0.30 -4.59
CA ASN A 154 -21.27 -1.31 -3.74
C ASN A 154 -21.30 -0.76 -2.30
N LYS A 155 -22.46 -0.76 -1.65
CA LYS A 155 -22.61 -0.25 -0.28
C LYS A 155 -21.76 -1.01 0.74
N LYS A 156 -21.35 -2.25 0.41
CA LYS A 156 -20.49 -3.12 1.22
C LYS A 156 -18.98 -2.94 0.96
N ALA A 157 -18.60 -2.12 -0.02
CA ALA A 157 -17.19 -1.81 -0.32
C ALA A 157 -16.56 -0.89 0.74
#